data_AF-A0A8J7Y9U8-F1
#
_entry.id   AF-A0A8J7Y9U8-F1
#
_cell.length_a   1.000
_cell.length_b   1.000
_cell.length_c   1.000
_cell.angle_alpha   90.00
_cell.angle_beta   90.00
_cell.angle_gamma   90.00
#
_symmetry.space_group_name_H-M   'P 1'
#
loop_
_entity.id
_entity.type
_entity.pdbx_description
1 polymer ?
#
loop_
_entity_poly.entity_id
_entity_poly.type
_entity_poly.pdbx_seq_one_letter_code
_entity_poly.pdbx_strand_id
1 'polypeptide(L)'
;CEVHCAIILVPGVNDGKELKKTISDLVEWGAKGVILMRFANKTEQGLILKNGPIIEGIHSHGVEEFKNIVRSTYETFGDKIRITGTPLYDPETNAPFAISYNKGLLKRLRSKIKSEATIITGSIAYYYLKKIFENTPINVVNVKKDISDLITGEDLKGINLKELKDTVIIPPMAFVHDGVAEEILTKDGIDRMVIRGVDKLSLDGEASGTLKKEEVLEFEKRAFDELIEKINFFGKPI
;
A
#
# COMPACT_ATOMS: atom_id res chain seq x y z
N CYS A 1 -26.33 -0.89 17.09
CA CYS A 1 -24.88 -0.70 16.99
C CYS A 1 -24.39 -1.69 15.95
N GLU A 2 -23.62 -1.24 14.96
CA GLU A 2 -22.99 -2.15 13.99
C GLU A 2 -21.65 -2.60 14.56
N VAL A 3 -21.43 -3.91 14.63
CA VAL A 3 -20.19 -4.48 15.18
C VAL A 3 -19.27 -4.85 14.02
N HIS A 4 -18.09 -4.23 14.01
CA HIS A 4 -17.01 -4.54 13.08
C HIS A 4 -15.85 -5.17 13.86
N CYS A 5 -15.30 -6.26 13.33
CA CYS A 5 -14.26 -7.03 14.00
C CYS A 5 -12.94 -6.92 13.24
N ALA A 6 -11.83 -6.92 13.97
CA ALA A 6 -10.49 -7.01 13.42
C ALA A 6 -9.85 -8.34 13.82
N ILE A 7 -9.27 -9.05 12.86
CA ILE A 7 -8.62 -10.34 13.10
C ILE A 7 -7.19 -10.28 12.56
N ILE A 8 -6.21 -10.35 13.45
CA ILE A 8 -4.81 -10.56 13.06
C ILE A 8 -4.64 -12.03 12.71
N LEU A 9 -4.28 -12.32 11.46
CA LEU A 9 -4.07 -13.69 10.99
C LEU A 9 -2.63 -14.14 11.25
N VAL A 10 -2.48 -15.06 12.19
CA VAL A 10 -1.23 -15.71 12.54
C VAL A 10 -1.19 -17.10 11.88
N PRO A 11 -0.24 -17.32 10.96
CA PRO A 11 -0.12 -18.59 10.23
C PRO A 11 -0.08 -19.81 11.14
N GLY A 12 -0.92 -20.81 10.85
CA GLY A 12 -1.00 -22.07 11.61
C GLY A 12 -1.64 -21.97 13.00
N VAL A 13 -2.09 -20.77 13.42
CA VAL A 13 -2.76 -20.55 14.72
C VAL A 13 -4.25 -20.30 14.53
N ASN A 14 -4.61 -19.31 13.73
CA ASN A 14 -6.00 -18.89 13.53
C ASN A 14 -6.37 -18.66 12.05
N ASP A 15 -5.61 -19.23 11.12
CA ASP A 15 -5.94 -19.27 9.70
C ASP A 15 -6.68 -20.57 9.30
N GLY A 16 -6.92 -20.76 7.99
CA GLY A 16 -7.51 -21.99 7.47
C GLY A 16 -8.90 -22.31 8.05
N LYS A 17 -9.03 -23.48 8.69
CA LYS A 17 -10.32 -23.95 9.25
C LYS A 17 -10.78 -23.11 10.44
N GLU A 18 -9.86 -22.66 11.28
CA GLU A 18 -10.19 -21.87 12.47
C GLU A 18 -10.73 -20.50 12.07
N LEU A 19 -10.14 -19.89 11.03
CA LEU A 19 -10.69 -18.67 10.43
C LEU A 19 -12.12 -18.89 9.95
N LYS A 20 -12.40 -19.95 9.19
CA LYS A 20 -13.75 -20.23 8.67
C LYS A 20 -14.77 -20.38 9.79
N LYS A 21 -14.41 -21.09 10.87
CA LYS A 21 -15.26 -21.22 12.05
C LYS A 21 -15.51 -19.87 12.70
N THR A 22 -14.46 -19.09 12.94
CA THR A 22 -14.54 -17.75 13.53
C THR A 22 -15.47 -16.83 12.73
N ILE A 23 -15.34 -16.80 11.39
CA ILE A 23 -16.24 -15.98 10.55
C ILE A 23 -17.68 -16.48 10.62
N SER A 24 -17.91 -17.80 10.66
CA SER A 24 -19.26 -18.37 10.83
C SER A 24 -19.90 -17.90 12.15
N ASP A 25 -19.16 -17.98 13.26
CA ASP A 25 -19.62 -17.54 14.57
C ASP A 25 -19.95 -16.04 14.56
N LEU A 26 -19.10 -15.21 13.95
CA LEU A 26 -19.35 -13.77 13.80
C LEU A 26 -20.60 -13.44 12.98
N VAL A 27 -20.86 -14.21 11.91
CA VAL A 27 -22.09 -14.10 11.11
C VAL A 27 -23.31 -14.45 11.96
N GLU A 28 -23.26 -15.55 12.72
CA GLU A 28 -24.35 -15.97 13.61
C GLU A 28 -24.62 -14.94 14.72
N TRP A 29 -23.58 -14.29 15.24
CA TRP A 29 -23.70 -13.23 16.23
C TRP A 29 -24.15 -11.89 15.64
N GLY A 30 -24.26 -11.77 14.32
CA GLY A 30 -24.79 -10.58 13.64
C GLY A 30 -23.76 -9.47 13.43
N ALA A 31 -22.46 -9.79 13.42
CA ALA A 31 -21.41 -8.85 13.03
C ALA A 31 -21.62 -8.36 11.57
N LYS A 32 -21.22 -7.12 11.29
CA LYS A 32 -21.44 -6.46 10.00
C LYS A 32 -20.22 -6.42 9.11
N GLY A 33 -19.03 -6.43 9.70
CA GLY A 33 -17.80 -6.49 8.93
C GLY A 33 -16.64 -7.12 9.69
N VAL A 34 -15.70 -7.66 8.93
CA VAL A 34 -14.43 -8.18 9.41
C VAL A 34 -13.30 -7.64 8.55
N ILE A 35 -12.32 -7.04 9.20
CA ILE A 35 -11.02 -6.74 8.60
C ILE A 35 -10.01 -7.80 9.02
N LEU A 36 -9.47 -8.51 8.04
CA LEU A 36 -8.34 -9.41 8.22
C LEU A 36 -7.04 -8.59 8.17
N MET A 37 -6.15 -8.78 9.13
CA MET A 37 -4.88 -8.07 9.23
C MET A 37 -3.72 -9.05 9.07
N ARG A 38 -2.82 -8.78 8.13
CA ARG A 38 -1.66 -9.66 7.94
C ARG A 38 -0.69 -9.51 9.10
N PHE A 39 -0.36 -10.62 9.76
CA PHE A 39 0.60 -10.62 10.85
C PHE A 39 2.01 -10.18 10.39
N ALA A 40 2.61 -9.24 11.11
CA ALA A 40 3.98 -8.79 10.89
C ALA A 40 4.92 -9.45 11.92
N ASN A 41 5.93 -10.17 11.44
CA ASN A 41 6.93 -10.85 12.25
C ASN A 41 8.38 -10.42 11.92
N LYS A 42 8.56 -9.45 11.03
CA LYS A 42 9.87 -8.92 10.61
C LYS A 42 9.87 -7.40 10.43
N THR A 43 11.05 -6.79 10.44
CA THR A 43 11.21 -5.33 10.28
C THR A 43 10.69 -4.81 8.94
N GLU A 44 10.88 -5.56 7.85
CA GLU A 44 10.32 -5.23 6.53
C GLU A 44 8.79 -5.22 6.51
N GLN A 45 8.13 -5.87 7.47
CA GLN A 45 6.67 -5.95 7.55
C GLN A 45 6.05 -4.89 8.46
N GLY A 46 6.85 -3.94 8.96
CA GLY A 46 6.38 -2.82 9.77
C GLY A 46 6.82 -2.84 11.23
N LEU A 47 7.61 -3.83 11.68
CA LEU A 47 8.23 -3.84 13.01
C LEU A 47 9.44 -2.89 13.06
N ILE A 48 9.19 -1.58 13.00
CA ILE A 48 10.21 -0.53 12.79
C ILE A 48 11.13 -0.29 13.99
N LEU A 49 10.65 -0.49 15.22
CA LEU A 49 11.40 -0.22 16.45
C LEU A 49 12.21 -1.43 16.95
N LYS A 50 12.25 -2.54 16.18
CA LYS A 50 12.92 -3.81 16.55
C LYS A 50 12.55 -4.32 17.96
N ASN A 51 11.42 -3.87 18.49
CA ASN A 51 10.91 -4.11 19.83
C ASN A 51 9.67 -5.03 19.83
N GLY A 52 9.23 -5.47 18.65
CA GLY A 52 8.02 -6.29 18.48
C GLY A 52 8.28 -7.77 18.71
N PRO A 53 7.24 -8.55 19.06
CA PRO A 53 7.35 -9.98 19.27
C PRO A 53 7.66 -10.66 17.93
N ILE A 54 8.93 -10.98 17.72
CA ILE A 54 9.32 -11.96 16.71
C ILE A 54 8.97 -13.31 17.33
N ILE A 55 7.84 -13.89 16.92
CA ILE A 55 7.48 -15.24 17.36
C ILE A 55 8.37 -16.21 16.59
N GLU A 56 9.28 -16.88 17.30
CA GLU A 56 10.20 -17.85 16.72
C GLU A 56 9.44 -18.99 16.04
N GLY A 57 9.90 -19.41 14.86
CA GLY A 57 9.28 -20.48 14.08
C GLY A 57 8.01 -20.09 13.30
N ILE A 58 7.45 -18.89 13.49
CA ILE A 58 6.30 -18.42 12.70
C ILE A 58 6.77 -17.57 11.51
N HIS A 59 6.36 -17.95 10.31
CA HIS A 59 6.59 -17.17 9.10
C HIS A 59 5.28 -16.55 8.64
N SER A 60 5.16 -15.22 8.74
CA SER A 60 4.00 -14.47 8.23
C SER A 60 3.63 -14.87 6.80
N HIS A 61 2.33 -14.87 6.50
CA HIS A 61 1.83 -15.13 5.15
C HIS A 61 2.50 -14.20 4.13
N GLY A 62 2.78 -14.73 2.94
CA GLY A 62 3.15 -13.90 1.79
C GLY A 62 2.04 -12.90 1.45
N VAL A 63 2.38 -11.83 0.73
CA VAL A 63 1.38 -10.82 0.30
C VAL A 63 0.28 -11.44 -0.55
N GLU A 64 0.64 -12.25 -1.55
CA GLU A 64 -0.34 -12.91 -2.43
C GLU A 64 -1.09 -14.04 -1.72
N GLU A 65 -0.43 -14.76 -0.81
CA GLU A 65 -1.07 -15.76 0.04
C GLU A 65 -2.16 -15.12 0.90
N PHE A 66 -1.83 -14.03 1.59
CA PHE A 66 -2.78 -13.27 2.39
C PHE A 66 -3.96 -12.76 1.55
N LYS A 67 -3.68 -12.21 0.37
CA LYS A 67 -4.72 -11.79 -0.60
C LYS A 67 -5.68 -12.92 -0.94
N ASN A 68 -5.16 -14.12 -1.17
CA ASN A 68 -5.97 -15.30 -1.49
C ASN A 68 -6.80 -15.78 -0.29
N ILE A 69 -6.27 -15.67 0.95
CA ILE A 69 -7.05 -15.92 2.16
C ILE A 69 -8.24 -14.95 2.24
N VAL A 70 -8.02 -13.65 2.03
CA VAL A 70 -9.09 -12.64 2.04
C VAL A 70 -10.13 -12.94 0.96
N ARG A 71 -9.67 -13.23 -0.28
CA ARG A 71 -10.57 -13.58 -1.39
C ARG A 71 -11.41 -14.81 -1.09
N SER A 72 -10.80 -15.91 -0.66
CA SER A 72 -11.53 -17.16 -0.37
C SER A 72 -12.50 -17.03 0.80
N THR A 73 -12.16 -16.19 1.79
CA THR A 73 -13.07 -15.85 2.89
C THR A 73 -14.28 -15.07 2.38
N TYR A 74 -14.05 -14.07 1.53
CA TYR A 74 -15.12 -13.32 0.88
C TYR A 74 -15.99 -14.19 -0.05
N GLU A 75 -15.41 -15.09 -0.84
CA GLU A 75 -16.18 -16.02 -1.67
C GLU A 75 -17.09 -16.95 -0.86
N THR A 76 -16.73 -17.22 0.40
CA THR A 76 -17.50 -18.10 1.29
C THR A 76 -18.57 -17.35 2.10
N PHE A 77 -18.28 -16.10 2.52
CA PHE A 77 -19.10 -15.37 3.51
C PHE A 77 -19.51 -13.96 3.09
N GLY A 78 -19.05 -13.46 1.94
CA GLY A 78 -19.22 -12.08 1.50
C GLY A 78 -20.67 -11.68 1.21
N ASP A 79 -21.57 -12.65 1.05
CA ASP A 79 -23.02 -12.43 0.95
C ASP A 79 -23.68 -12.14 2.31
N LYS A 80 -23.00 -12.43 3.41
CA LYS A 80 -23.53 -12.35 4.79
C LYS A 80 -22.83 -11.30 5.64
N ILE A 81 -21.55 -11.06 5.40
CA ILE A 81 -20.72 -10.15 6.18
C ILE A 81 -19.69 -9.46 5.28
N ARG A 82 -19.41 -8.19 5.56
CA ARG A 82 -18.38 -7.43 4.85
C ARG A 82 -16.99 -7.98 5.17
N ILE A 83 -16.19 -8.32 4.16
CA ILE A 83 -14.82 -8.85 4.35
C ILE A 83 -13.81 -7.96 3.64
N THR A 84 -12.85 -7.43 4.40
CA THR A 84 -11.69 -6.71 3.85
C THR A 84 -10.38 -7.23 4.42
N GLY A 85 -9.27 -6.87 3.77
CA GLY A 85 -7.92 -7.17 4.25
C GLY A 85 -7.03 -5.94 4.32
N THR A 86 -6.10 -5.91 5.27
CA THR A 86 -5.03 -4.90 5.37
C THR A 86 -3.66 -5.57 5.49
N PRO A 87 -2.63 -5.10 4.76
CA PRO A 87 -2.59 -3.87 3.93
C PRO A 87 -3.28 -3.98 2.55
N LEU A 88 -3.77 -5.17 2.21
CA LEU A 88 -4.60 -5.48 1.05
C LEU A 88 -5.44 -6.71 1.42
N TYR A 89 -6.59 -7.01 0.87
CA TYR A 89 -7.24 -6.54 -0.33
C TYR A 89 -8.73 -6.42 -0.02
N ASP A 90 -9.43 -5.51 -0.67
CA ASP A 90 -10.87 -5.40 -0.60
C ASP A 90 -11.51 -6.00 -1.86
N PRO A 91 -12.16 -7.17 -1.76
CA PRO A 91 -12.76 -7.85 -2.92
C PRO A 91 -13.89 -7.09 -3.59
N GLU A 92 -14.60 -6.21 -2.87
CA GLU A 92 -15.75 -5.49 -3.41
C GLU A 92 -15.32 -4.24 -4.20
N THR A 93 -14.36 -3.50 -3.67
CA THR A 93 -13.94 -2.22 -4.25
C THR A 93 -12.67 -2.31 -5.09
N ASN A 94 -11.92 -3.42 -4.95
CA ASN A 94 -10.54 -3.59 -5.41
C ASN A 94 -9.49 -2.71 -4.72
N ALA A 95 -9.81 -2.10 -3.58
CA ALA A 95 -8.82 -1.36 -2.80
C ALA A 95 -7.74 -2.26 -2.19
N PRO A 96 -6.52 -1.74 -1.93
CA PRO A 96 -6.02 -0.47 -2.44
C PRO A 96 -5.70 -0.53 -3.95
N PHE A 97 -5.62 0.64 -4.57
CA PHE A 97 -5.29 0.90 -5.97
C PHE A 97 -6.31 0.30 -6.96
N ALA A 98 -7.60 0.47 -6.67
CA ALA A 98 -8.70 0.10 -7.57
C ALA A 98 -8.55 0.71 -8.98
N ILE A 99 -7.98 1.93 -9.06
CA ILE A 99 -7.70 2.66 -10.30
C ILE A 99 -6.75 1.90 -11.24
N SER A 100 -5.87 1.06 -10.69
CA SER A 100 -4.94 0.24 -11.47
C SER A 100 -5.64 -0.78 -12.36
N TYR A 101 -6.93 -1.05 -12.11
CA TYR A 101 -7.78 -1.93 -12.91
C TYR A 101 -8.59 -1.18 -13.98
N ASN A 102 -8.60 0.15 -13.97
CA ASN A 102 -9.39 0.97 -14.90
C ASN A 102 -8.53 1.54 -16.04
N LYS A 103 -8.52 0.88 -17.20
CA LYS A 103 -7.72 1.29 -18.38
C LYS A 103 -8.01 2.72 -18.86
N GLY A 104 -9.27 3.16 -18.81
CA GLY A 104 -9.67 4.50 -19.24
C GLY A 104 -9.11 5.59 -18.34
N LEU A 105 -9.19 5.39 -17.01
CA LEU A 105 -8.60 6.29 -16.03
C LEU A 105 -7.08 6.32 -16.12
N LEU A 106 -6.43 5.17 -16.30
CA LEU A 106 -4.97 5.12 -16.49
C LEU A 106 -4.55 5.91 -17.74
N LYS A 107 -5.24 5.74 -18.86
CA LYS A 107 -4.95 6.51 -20.09
C LYS A 107 -5.07 8.02 -19.83
N ARG A 108 -6.14 8.46 -19.14
CA ARG A 108 -6.37 9.87 -18.78
C ARG A 108 -5.29 10.41 -17.83
N LEU A 109 -4.89 9.65 -16.82
CA LEU A 109 -3.85 10.05 -15.87
C LEU A 109 -2.52 10.21 -16.60
N ARG A 110 -2.11 9.19 -17.34
CA ARG A 110 -0.82 9.19 -18.05
C ARG A 110 -0.69 10.34 -19.05
N SER A 111 -1.78 10.72 -19.74
CA SER A 111 -1.76 11.85 -20.68
C SER A 111 -1.57 13.22 -20.03
N LYS A 112 -1.68 13.32 -18.70
CA LYS A 112 -1.46 14.58 -17.96
C LYS A 112 -0.01 14.77 -17.51
N ILE A 113 0.84 13.74 -17.62
CA ILE A 113 2.23 13.79 -17.17
C ILE A 113 3.05 14.60 -18.19
N LYS A 114 3.76 15.61 -17.69
CA LYS A 114 4.57 16.57 -18.46
C LYS A 114 6.00 16.70 -17.92
N SER A 115 6.32 15.94 -16.88
CA SER A 115 7.62 15.98 -16.22
C SER A 115 8.07 14.58 -15.84
N GLU A 116 9.37 14.45 -15.59
CA GLU A 116 9.96 13.25 -15.03
C GLU A 116 10.29 13.41 -13.54
N ALA A 117 10.11 12.31 -12.80
CA ALA A 117 10.45 12.19 -11.39
C ALA A 117 10.65 10.71 -11.02
N THR A 118 11.22 10.45 -9.85
CA THR A 118 11.22 9.12 -9.23
C THR A 118 10.29 9.08 -8.04
N ILE A 119 9.45 8.06 -7.93
CA ILE A 119 8.64 7.79 -6.75
C ILE A 119 9.27 6.63 -5.99
N ILE A 120 9.60 6.84 -4.72
CA ILE A 120 10.01 5.78 -3.79
C ILE A 120 8.78 5.29 -3.04
N THR A 121 8.63 3.98 -2.91
CA THR A 121 7.44 3.36 -2.29
C THR A 121 7.76 2.05 -1.58
N GLY A 122 6.82 1.55 -0.78
CA GLY A 122 6.90 0.21 -0.20
C GLY A 122 6.71 -0.90 -1.24
N SER A 123 7.16 -2.11 -0.92
CA SER A 123 7.15 -3.28 -1.80
C SER A 123 5.73 -3.64 -2.28
N ILE A 124 4.70 -3.40 -1.47
CA ILE A 124 3.31 -3.72 -1.81
C ILE A 124 2.77 -2.74 -2.85
N ALA A 125 2.87 -1.44 -2.58
CA ALA A 125 2.37 -0.40 -3.47
C ALA A 125 3.16 -0.33 -4.79
N TYR A 126 4.41 -0.78 -4.81
CA TYR A 126 5.27 -0.83 -5.99
C TYR A 126 4.59 -1.44 -7.23
N TYR A 127 3.99 -2.62 -7.09
CA TYR A 127 3.39 -3.32 -8.23
C TYR A 127 2.25 -2.52 -8.86
N TYR A 128 1.46 -1.85 -8.03
CA TYR A 128 0.34 -1.01 -8.47
C TYR A 128 0.85 0.28 -9.10
N LEU A 129 1.79 0.98 -8.46
CA LEU A 129 2.35 2.23 -8.97
C LEU A 129 3.12 2.02 -10.27
N LYS A 130 3.91 0.94 -10.38
CA LYS A 130 4.58 0.55 -11.62
C LYS A 130 3.58 0.35 -12.76
N LYS A 131 2.45 -0.30 -12.49
CA LYS A 131 1.36 -0.47 -13.46
C LYS A 131 0.69 0.87 -13.79
N ILE A 132 0.44 1.74 -12.81
CA ILE A 132 -0.21 3.03 -13.02
C ILE A 132 0.64 3.94 -13.92
N PHE A 133 1.94 4.00 -13.67
CA PHE A 133 2.91 4.84 -14.37
C PHE A 133 3.65 4.14 -15.53
N GLU A 134 3.18 2.96 -15.93
CA GLU A 134 3.75 2.22 -17.06
C GLU A 134 3.76 3.06 -18.35
N ASN A 135 4.89 3.01 -19.07
CA ASN A 135 5.16 3.80 -20.29
C ASN A 135 5.04 5.32 -20.09
N THR A 136 5.40 5.81 -18.90
CA THR A 136 5.52 7.23 -18.61
C THR A 136 6.96 7.58 -18.21
N PRO A 137 7.33 8.87 -18.19
CA PRO A 137 8.63 9.31 -17.68
C PRO A 137 8.82 9.15 -16.16
N ILE A 138 7.83 8.63 -15.43
CA ILE A 138 7.93 8.46 -13.97
C ILE A 138 8.62 7.14 -13.66
N ASN A 139 9.76 7.22 -12.97
CA ASN A 139 10.41 6.04 -12.42
C ASN A 139 9.76 5.66 -11.08
N VAL A 140 9.56 4.37 -10.81
CA VAL A 140 9.05 3.88 -9.53
C VAL A 140 10.06 2.91 -8.96
N VAL A 141 10.53 3.17 -7.74
CA VAL A 141 11.53 2.37 -7.03
C VAL A 141 10.94 1.92 -5.70
N ASN A 142 11.14 0.65 -5.33
CA ASN A 142 10.69 0.16 -4.04
C ASN A 142 11.85 -0.05 -3.07
N VAL A 143 11.53 0.12 -1.79
CA VAL A 143 12.34 -0.43 -0.71
C VAL A 143 11.84 -1.84 -0.34
N LYS A 144 12.55 -2.49 0.58
CA LYS A 144 12.13 -3.80 1.12
C LYS A 144 10.91 -3.72 2.02
N LYS A 145 10.68 -2.57 2.67
CA LYS A 145 9.53 -2.32 3.54
C LYS A 145 8.22 -2.54 2.78
N ASP A 146 7.27 -3.24 3.38
CA ASP A 146 5.97 -3.50 2.78
C ASP A 146 5.09 -2.24 2.71
N ILE A 147 5.02 -1.49 3.81
CA ILE A 147 4.16 -0.31 3.96
C ILE A 147 4.98 0.96 3.77
N SER A 148 4.54 1.81 2.84
CA SER A 148 5.20 3.06 2.47
C SER A 148 5.37 4.05 3.63
N ASP A 149 4.40 4.12 4.52
CA ASP A 149 4.43 5.04 5.67
C ASP A 149 5.43 4.59 6.74
N LEU A 150 5.85 3.32 6.71
CA LEU A 150 6.80 2.75 7.67
C LEU A 150 8.25 2.73 7.13
N ILE A 151 8.51 3.40 6.01
CA ILE A 151 9.84 3.54 5.42
C ILE A 151 10.71 4.40 6.34
N THR A 152 11.89 3.90 6.70
CA THR A 152 12.89 4.61 7.51
C THR A 152 14.11 5.00 6.69
N GLY A 153 15.03 5.78 7.27
CA GLY A 153 16.32 6.07 6.63
C GLY A 153 17.13 4.82 6.29
N GLU A 154 17.07 3.77 7.12
CA GLU A 154 17.75 2.49 6.83
C GLU A 154 17.20 1.82 5.58
N ASP A 155 15.88 1.95 5.34
CA ASP A 155 15.26 1.41 4.13
C ASP A 155 15.71 2.17 2.88
N LEU A 156 15.89 3.49 2.97
CA LEU A 156 16.38 4.33 1.87
C LEU A 156 17.84 4.02 1.50
N LYS A 157 18.69 3.66 2.46
CA LYS A 157 20.10 3.27 2.20
C LYS A 157 20.24 2.06 1.27
N GLY A 158 19.20 1.24 1.16
CA GLY A 158 19.16 0.08 0.28
C GLY A 158 18.87 0.40 -1.19
N ILE A 159 18.57 1.66 -1.53
CA ILE A 159 18.21 2.08 -2.89
C ILE A 159 19.46 2.23 -3.75
N ASN A 160 19.36 1.74 -5.00
CA ASN A 160 20.36 2.00 -6.02
C ASN A 160 20.21 3.44 -6.55
N LEU A 161 21.08 4.35 -6.10
CA LEU A 161 20.99 5.79 -6.44
C LEU A 161 21.08 6.08 -7.94
N LYS A 162 21.71 5.18 -8.73
CA LYS A 162 21.79 5.28 -10.19
C LYS A 162 20.44 5.20 -10.90
N GLU A 163 19.41 4.69 -10.22
CA GLU A 163 18.04 4.62 -10.75
C GLU A 163 17.25 5.90 -10.50
N LEU A 164 17.75 6.80 -9.64
CA LEU A 164 17.02 8.00 -9.24
C LEU A 164 17.23 9.14 -10.23
N LYS A 165 16.12 9.82 -10.56
CA LYS A 165 16.08 11.08 -11.31
C LYS A 165 16.34 12.29 -10.40
N ASP A 166 16.50 13.46 -11.02
CA ASP A 166 16.77 14.75 -10.36
C ASP A 166 15.70 15.11 -9.30
N THR A 167 14.44 14.74 -9.51
CA THR A 167 13.35 14.91 -8.53
C THR A 167 12.93 13.56 -7.97
N VAL A 168 12.96 13.42 -6.64
CA VAL A 168 12.58 12.20 -5.92
C VAL A 168 11.43 12.48 -4.95
N ILE A 169 10.36 11.70 -5.06
CA ILE A 169 9.16 11.80 -4.24
C ILE A 169 9.13 10.61 -3.28
N ILE A 170 9.18 10.87 -1.99
CA ILE A 170 9.03 9.86 -0.93
C ILE A 170 7.62 9.92 -0.31
N PRO A 171 7.13 8.85 0.34
CA PRO A 171 5.81 8.86 0.97
C PRO A 171 5.68 9.99 2.01
N PRO A 172 4.51 10.63 2.11
CA PRO A 172 4.31 11.78 3.01
C PRO A 172 4.59 11.41 4.46
N MET A 173 4.21 10.20 4.88
CA MET A 173 4.34 9.72 6.25
C MET A 173 5.57 8.84 6.48
N ALA A 174 6.48 8.70 5.50
CA ALA A 174 7.70 7.91 5.70
C ALA A 174 8.47 8.39 6.95
N PHE A 175 8.78 7.45 7.83
CA PHE A 175 9.44 7.65 9.13
C PHE A 175 10.95 7.96 9.00
N VAL A 176 11.26 9.06 8.35
CA VAL A 176 12.61 9.60 8.13
C VAL A 176 12.53 11.13 8.16
N HIS A 177 13.55 11.82 8.66
CA HIS A 177 13.62 13.28 8.59
C HIS A 177 14.02 13.72 7.17
N ASP A 178 13.48 14.84 6.67
CA ASP A 178 13.70 15.29 5.28
C ASP A 178 15.20 15.46 4.96
N GLY A 179 15.96 16.16 5.80
CA GLY A 179 17.40 16.32 5.60
C GLY A 179 18.19 15.01 5.64
N VAL A 180 17.71 13.99 6.37
CA VAL A 180 18.34 12.66 6.38
C VAL A 180 18.02 11.91 5.09
N ALA A 181 16.79 12.03 4.58
CA ALA A 181 16.43 11.45 3.29
C ALA A 181 17.24 12.09 2.16
N GLU A 182 17.40 13.42 2.16
CA GLU A 182 18.21 14.16 1.21
C GLU A 182 19.68 13.73 1.25
N GLU A 183 20.29 13.67 2.44
CA GLU A 183 21.68 13.21 2.62
C GLU A 183 21.88 11.78 2.06
N ILE A 184 20.95 10.86 2.35
CA ILE A 184 21.03 9.48 1.87
C ILE A 184 20.89 9.41 0.35
N LEU A 185 19.91 10.12 -0.20
CA LEU A 185 19.54 10.02 -1.62
C LEU A 185 20.44 10.84 -2.55
N THR A 186 21.34 11.67 -2.01
CA THR A 186 22.35 12.44 -2.75
C THR A 186 23.79 11.97 -2.50
N LYS A 187 23.97 10.85 -1.79
CA LYS A 187 25.29 10.36 -1.35
C LYS A 187 26.25 9.99 -2.50
N ASP A 188 25.74 9.80 -3.71
CA ASP A 188 26.55 9.59 -4.92
C ASP A 188 27.08 10.89 -5.55
N GLY A 189 26.84 12.05 -4.93
CA GLY A 189 27.29 13.36 -5.38
C GLY A 189 26.40 14.00 -6.45
N ILE A 190 25.25 13.37 -6.78
CA ILE A 190 24.25 13.96 -7.67
C ILE A 190 23.23 14.72 -6.81
N ASP A 191 23.09 16.01 -7.10
CA ASP A 191 22.09 16.86 -6.46
C ASP A 191 20.68 16.41 -6.86
N ARG A 192 19.79 16.24 -5.87
CA ARG A 192 18.42 15.78 -6.09
C ARG A 192 17.47 16.53 -5.19
N MET A 193 16.37 17.00 -5.77
CA MET A 193 15.27 17.55 -5.01
C MET A 193 14.42 16.42 -4.42
N VAL A 194 14.55 16.21 -3.11
CA VAL A 194 13.77 15.21 -2.37
C VAL A 194 12.55 15.86 -1.74
N ILE A 195 11.35 15.44 -2.13
CA ILE A 195 10.09 15.97 -1.63
C ILE A 195 9.15 14.89 -1.13
N ARG A 196 8.23 15.26 -0.24
CA ARG A 196 7.11 14.42 0.19
C ARG A 196 6.04 14.33 -0.88
N GLY A 197 5.40 13.18 -1.01
CA GLY A 197 4.24 12.94 -1.88
C GLY A 197 2.98 13.67 -1.45
N VAL A 198 1.84 13.18 -1.91
CA VAL A 198 0.50 13.58 -1.46
C VAL A 198 0.06 12.67 -0.32
N ASP A 199 -0.86 13.14 0.54
CA ASP A 199 -1.24 12.50 1.81
C ASP A 199 -1.58 10.99 1.68
N LYS A 200 -2.50 10.64 0.78
CA LYS A 200 -2.89 9.25 0.54
C LYS A 200 -3.18 9.03 -0.93
N LEU A 201 -2.62 7.96 -1.51
CA LEU A 201 -2.88 7.57 -2.90
C LEU A 201 -4.05 6.58 -3.05
N SER A 202 -4.41 5.91 -1.95
CA SER A 202 -5.46 4.90 -1.92
C SER A 202 -5.95 4.68 -0.49
N LEU A 203 -6.87 3.75 -0.32
CA LEU A 203 -7.56 3.41 0.92
C LEU A 203 -7.22 1.96 1.28
N ASP A 204 -6.93 1.73 2.55
CA ASP A 204 -6.76 0.37 3.08
C ASP A 204 -8.12 -0.31 3.33
N GLY A 205 -8.09 -1.57 3.77
CA GLY A 205 -9.29 -2.34 4.06
C GLY A 205 -10.15 -1.80 5.19
N GLU A 206 -9.61 -0.92 6.06
CA GLU A 206 -10.39 -0.27 7.12
C GLU A 206 -11.27 0.81 6.50
N ALA A 207 -10.69 1.73 5.73
CA ALA A 207 -11.42 2.81 5.10
C ALA A 207 -12.29 2.33 3.92
N SER A 208 -11.81 1.40 3.09
CA SER A 208 -12.58 0.89 1.95
C SER A 208 -13.74 -0.02 2.38
N GLY A 209 -13.69 -0.57 3.59
CA GLY A 209 -14.75 -1.39 4.20
C GLY A 209 -16.10 -0.69 4.26
N THR A 210 -16.10 0.65 4.37
CA THR A 210 -17.30 1.48 4.53
C THR A 210 -17.72 2.23 3.26
N LEU A 211 -17.03 2.01 2.13
CA LEU A 211 -17.24 2.77 0.90
C LEU A 211 -17.66 1.87 -0.25
N LYS A 212 -18.38 2.46 -1.21
CA LYS A 212 -18.65 1.83 -2.50
C LYS A 212 -17.43 1.95 -3.41
N LYS A 213 -17.39 1.08 -4.41
CA LYS A 213 -16.34 1.05 -5.43
C LYS A 213 -16.17 2.38 -6.15
N GLU A 214 -17.26 3.07 -6.45
CA GLU A 214 -17.25 4.37 -7.12
C GLU A 214 -16.59 5.45 -6.24
N GLU A 215 -16.85 5.43 -4.93
CA GLU A 215 -16.29 6.37 -3.96
C GLU A 215 -14.78 6.14 -3.78
N VAL A 216 -14.35 4.87 -3.71
CA VAL A 216 -12.93 4.49 -3.70
C VAL A 216 -12.24 4.97 -4.98
N LEU A 217 -12.83 4.73 -6.15
CA LEU A 217 -12.26 5.16 -7.43
C LEU A 217 -12.20 6.69 -7.55
N GLU A 218 -13.21 7.41 -7.06
CA GLU A 218 -13.21 8.88 -7.05
C GLU A 218 -12.12 9.44 -6.14
N PHE A 219 -11.94 8.85 -4.95
CA PHE A 219 -10.84 9.19 -4.05
C PHE A 219 -9.48 9.01 -4.74
N GLU A 220 -9.20 7.81 -5.25
CA GLU A 220 -7.93 7.52 -5.90
C GLU A 220 -7.69 8.40 -7.13
N LYS A 221 -8.74 8.67 -7.92
CA LYS A 221 -8.65 9.58 -9.07
C LYS A 221 -8.17 10.97 -8.64
N ARG A 222 -8.73 11.54 -7.57
CA ARG A 222 -8.32 12.85 -7.04
C ARG A 222 -6.89 12.82 -6.52
N ALA A 223 -6.55 11.80 -5.74
CA ALA A 223 -5.21 11.65 -5.19
C ALA A 223 -4.12 11.53 -6.28
N PHE A 224 -4.39 10.75 -7.34
CA PHE A 224 -3.46 10.62 -8.46
C PHE A 224 -3.42 11.87 -9.34
N ASP A 225 -4.53 12.59 -9.51
CA ASP A 225 -4.52 13.89 -10.18
C ASP A 225 -3.62 14.88 -9.41
N GLU A 226 -3.73 14.95 -8.08
CA GLU A 226 -2.89 15.80 -7.22
C GLU A 226 -1.41 15.39 -7.27
N LEU A 227 -1.12 14.07 -7.21
CA LEU A 227 0.26 13.59 -7.34
C LEU A 227 0.87 13.99 -8.69
N ILE A 228 0.11 13.88 -9.78
CA ILE A 228 0.59 14.26 -11.12
C ILE A 228 0.81 15.78 -11.21
N GLU A 229 -0.06 16.59 -10.62
CA GLU A 229 0.14 18.04 -10.55
C GLU A 229 1.42 18.38 -9.79
N LYS A 230 1.67 17.72 -8.66
CA LYS A 230 2.91 17.87 -7.89
C LYS A 230 4.15 17.43 -8.70
N ILE A 231 4.07 16.30 -9.38
CA ILE A 231 5.13 15.81 -10.28
C ILE A 231 5.39 16.82 -11.40
N ASN A 232 4.36 17.38 -12.02
CA ASN A 232 4.53 18.33 -13.12
C ASN A 232 5.13 19.66 -12.64
N PHE A 233 4.86 20.05 -11.38
CA PHE A 233 5.38 21.27 -10.80
C PHE A 233 6.85 21.15 -10.39
N PHE A 234 7.22 20.05 -9.71
CA PHE A 234 8.55 19.85 -9.15
C PHE A 234 9.47 18.98 -10.03
N GLY A 235 8.90 18.15 -10.89
CA GLY A 235 9.66 17.30 -11.80
C GLY A 235 10.26 18.09 -12.95
N LYS A 236 11.33 17.54 -13.52
CA LYS A 236 11.98 18.11 -14.69
C LYS A 236 11.07 18.00 -15.92
N PRO A 237 10.76 19.11 -16.63
CA PRO A 237 9.90 19.06 -17.81
C PRO A 237 10.45 18.14 -18.92
N ILE A 238 9.55 17.46 -19.64
CA ILE A 238 9.86 16.64 -20.83
C ILE A 238 9.65 17.39 -22.14
#